data_AF-A0A451BS77-F1
#
_entry.id   AF-A0A451BS77-F1
#
_cell.length_a   1.000
_cell.length_b   1.000
_cell.length_c   1.000
_cell.angle_alpha   90.00
_cell.angle_beta   90.00
_cell.angle_gamma   90.00
#
_symmetry.space_group_name_H-M   'P 1'
#
loop_
_entity.id
_entity.type
_entity.pdbx_description
1 polymer ?
#
loop_
_entity_poly.entity_id
_entity_poly.type
_entity_poly.pdbx_seq_one_letter_code
_entity_poly.pdbx_strand_id
1 'polypeptide(L)'
;MTSPKISTIKRLFAISGNQCAYPGGCTASLVVSTGTVTGEIAHIKAASENGPRFDESQSEEERYGFNNLILLCGRHHTIIDTEVSEYPVETLTEYKKAHEESGTVEITPHTASVAQTLLANYQNIVIQNNPGQGVAINSPGAIQANTLNLKITKKNVTIPP
;
A
#
# COMPACT_ATOMS: atom_id res chain seq x y z
N MET A 1 -14.70 4.91 5.28
CA MET A 1 -13.36 4.34 5.56
C MET A 1 -12.36 4.64 4.45
N THR A 2 -11.37 5.48 4.68
CA THR A 2 -10.35 5.84 3.66
C THR A 2 -9.09 4.96 3.69
N SER A 3 -9.06 3.91 4.51
CA SER A 3 -7.90 3.00 4.61
C SER A 3 -8.27 1.63 5.21
N PRO A 4 -7.47 0.58 4.96
CA PRO A 4 -7.67 -0.74 5.55
C PRO A 4 -7.50 -0.72 7.08
N LYS A 5 -8.26 -1.59 7.75
CA LYS A 5 -8.13 -1.79 9.20
C LYS A 5 -6.80 -2.48 9.53
N ILE A 6 -6.25 -2.21 10.72
CA ILE A 6 -5.06 -2.92 11.23
C ILE A 6 -5.29 -4.45 11.23
N SER A 7 -6.49 -4.92 11.57
CA SER A 7 -6.84 -6.35 11.52
C SER A 7 -6.74 -6.94 10.11
N THR A 8 -7.15 -6.19 9.08
CA THR A 8 -7.01 -6.58 7.67
C THR A 8 -5.55 -6.74 7.29
N ILE A 9 -4.70 -5.79 7.67
CA ILE A 9 -3.27 -5.80 7.31
C ILE A 9 -2.52 -6.89 8.08
N LYS A 10 -2.84 -7.10 9.37
CA LYS A 10 -2.33 -8.24 10.14
C LYS A 10 -2.67 -9.56 9.46
N ARG A 11 -3.90 -9.70 8.98
CA ARG A 11 -4.34 -10.90 8.27
C ARG A 11 -3.60 -11.09 6.95
N LEU A 12 -3.44 -10.04 6.15
CA LEU A 12 -2.65 -10.06 4.89
C LEU A 12 -1.22 -10.55 5.14
N PHE A 13 -0.53 -9.96 6.11
CA PHE A 13 0.85 -10.33 6.39
C PHE A 13 0.98 -11.73 7.01
N ALA A 14 0.05 -12.11 7.90
CA ALA A 14 0.07 -13.44 8.49
C ALA A 14 -0.05 -14.52 7.40
N ILE A 15 -1.02 -14.37 6.49
CA ILE A 15 -1.26 -15.37 5.45
C ILE A 15 -0.14 -15.34 4.39
N SER A 16 0.50 -14.20 4.13
CA SER A 16 1.56 -14.14 3.13
C SER A 16 2.83 -14.90 3.51
N GLY A 17 3.03 -15.23 4.79
CA GLY A 17 4.24 -15.94 5.24
C GLY A 17 5.54 -15.18 4.95
N ASN A 18 5.48 -13.84 4.90
CA ASN A 18 6.58 -12.97 4.49
C ASN A 18 7.02 -13.15 3.01
N GLN A 19 6.17 -13.73 2.17
CA GLN A 19 6.43 -13.98 0.75
C GLN A 19 5.55 -13.08 -0.12
N CYS A 20 6.06 -12.77 -1.31
CA CYS A 20 5.33 -12.00 -2.30
C CYS A 20 4.26 -12.86 -3.00
N ALA A 21 3.05 -12.31 -3.18
CA ALA A 21 1.94 -13.02 -3.82
C ALA A 21 2.05 -13.16 -5.35
N TYR A 22 3.05 -12.54 -5.97
CA TYR A 22 3.31 -12.67 -7.41
C TYR A 22 3.72 -14.10 -7.79
N PRO A 23 3.14 -14.70 -8.85
CA PRO A 23 3.44 -16.08 -9.25
C PRO A 23 4.89 -16.24 -9.78
N GLY A 24 5.34 -17.49 -9.89
CA GLY A 24 6.68 -17.79 -10.43
C GLY A 24 7.80 -17.79 -9.38
N GLY A 25 7.45 -17.91 -8.10
CA GLY A 25 8.43 -18.18 -7.04
C GLY A 25 9.29 -16.98 -6.66
N CYS A 26 8.67 -15.80 -6.48
CA CYS A 26 9.38 -14.64 -5.99
C CYS A 26 9.98 -14.89 -4.59
N THR A 27 11.31 -14.81 -4.48
CA THR A 27 12.04 -15.04 -3.22
C THR A 27 12.25 -13.76 -2.39
N ALA A 28 11.71 -12.62 -2.84
CA ALA A 28 11.85 -11.36 -2.13
C ALA A 28 11.03 -11.39 -0.83
N SER A 29 11.70 -11.21 0.30
CA SER A 29 11.04 -11.08 1.60
C SER A 29 10.37 -9.73 1.74
N LEU A 30 9.10 -9.73 2.15
CA LEU A 30 8.34 -8.49 2.39
C LEU A 30 8.86 -7.70 3.59
N VAL A 31 9.49 -8.40 4.53
CA VAL A 31 10.24 -7.88 5.66
C VAL A 31 11.59 -8.57 5.68
N VAL A 32 12.65 -7.78 5.57
CA VAL A 32 14.02 -8.29 5.64
C VAL A 32 14.46 -8.43 7.11
N SER A 33 15.56 -9.15 7.35
CA SER A 33 16.04 -9.48 8.71
C SER A 33 16.28 -8.28 9.63
N THR A 34 16.53 -7.10 9.07
CA THR A 34 16.67 -5.83 9.81
C THR A 34 15.34 -5.25 10.31
N GLY A 35 14.21 -5.88 9.98
CA GLY A 35 12.85 -5.37 10.28
C GLY A 35 12.34 -4.32 9.29
N THR A 36 13.11 -4.02 8.23
CA THR A 36 12.67 -3.11 7.18
C THR A 36 11.58 -3.75 6.33
N VAL A 37 10.44 -3.06 6.22
CA VAL A 37 9.32 -3.48 5.39
C VAL A 37 9.54 -3.01 3.96
N THR A 38 9.65 -3.95 3.03
CA THR A 38 9.77 -3.73 1.57
C THR A 38 8.54 -4.20 0.79
N GLY A 39 7.60 -4.83 1.50
CA GLY A 39 6.29 -5.19 0.96
C GLY A 39 5.35 -4.00 0.87
N GLU A 40 4.49 -4.03 -0.14
CA GLU A 40 3.50 -3.01 -0.46
C GLU A 40 2.13 -3.68 -0.68
N ILE A 41 1.08 -2.99 -0.26
CA ILE A 41 -0.31 -3.44 -0.41
C ILE A 41 -0.86 -2.83 -1.69
N ALA A 42 -1.21 -3.67 -2.66
CA ALA A 42 -1.92 -3.26 -3.86
C ALA A 42 -3.42 -3.52 -3.74
N HIS A 43 -4.20 -2.68 -4.40
CA HIS A 43 -5.62 -2.92 -4.61
C HIS A 43 -5.85 -3.73 -5.90
N ILE A 44 -6.68 -4.76 -5.79
CA ILE A 44 -7.15 -5.53 -6.94
C ILE A 44 -8.12 -4.66 -7.76
N LYS A 45 -9.16 -4.12 -7.13
CA LYS A 45 -10.03 -3.05 -7.67
C LYS A 45 -9.65 -1.72 -7.06
N ALA A 46 -9.42 -0.68 -7.87
CA ALA A 46 -8.86 0.59 -7.41
C ALA A 46 -9.64 1.24 -6.24
N ALA A 47 -8.90 1.93 -5.37
CA ALA A 47 -9.49 2.74 -4.30
C ALA A 47 -10.11 4.06 -4.81
N SER A 48 -9.57 4.62 -5.89
CA SER A 48 -10.00 5.89 -6.48
C SER A 48 -10.94 5.64 -7.66
N GLU A 49 -11.98 6.47 -7.80
CA GLU A 49 -12.93 6.46 -8.93
C GLU A 49 -12.23 6.55 -10.30
N ASN A 50 -11.10 7.26 -10.36
CA ASN A 50 -10.31 7.40 -11.59
C ASN A 50 -9.17 6.38 -11.70
N GLY A 51 -9.08 5.43 -10.76
CA GLY A 51 -8.03 4.44 -10.71
C GLY A 51 -8.29 3.24 -11.63
N PRO A 52 -7.23 2.49 -11.98
CA PRO A 52 -7.37 1.30 -12.80
C PRO A 52 -8.25 0.24 -12.12
N ARG A 53 -9.15 -0.39 -12.88
CA ARG A 53 -10.04 -1.45 -12.38
C ARG A 53 -11.01 -0.96 -11.29
N PHE A 54 -11.37 0.34 -11.27
CA PHE A 54 -12.39 0.84 -10.36
C PHE A 54 -13.75 0.19 -10.64
N ASP A 55 -14.45 -0.17 -9.56
CA ASP A 55 -15.79 -0.72 -9.59
C ASP A 55 -16.71 0.15 -8.73
N GLU A 56 -17.71 0.76 -9.34
CA GLU A 56 -18.69 1.63 -8.68
C GLU A 56 -19.64 0.86 -7.76
N SER A 57 -19.85 -0.43 -8.04
CA SER A 57 -20.72 -1.29 -7.23
C SER A 57 -20.06 -1.76 -5.93
N GLN A 58 -18.74 -1.61 -5.82
CA GLN A 58 -17.98 -2.02 -4.66
C GLN A 58 -18.15 -1.05 -3.49
N SER A 59 -18.63 -1.57 -2.35
CA SER A 59 -18.74 -0.80 -1.11
C SER A 59 -17.38 -0.36 -0.57
N GLU A 60 -17.37 0.65 0.29
CA GLU A 60 -16.13 1.16 0.89
C GLU A 60 -15.47 0.11 1.79
N GLU A 61 -16.25 -0.69 2.51
CA GLU A 61 -15.76 -1.80 3.33
C GLU A 61 -15.09 -2.88 2.49
N GLU A 62 -15.63 -3.21 1.32
CA GLU A 62 -15.04 -4.17 0.39
C GLU A 62 -13.77 -3.62 -0.26
N ARG A 63 -13.75 -2.32 -0.58
CA ARG A 63 -12.64 -1.63 -1.24
C ARG A 63 -11.35 -1.71 -0.43
N TYR A 64 -11.44 -1.55 0.89
CA TYR A 64 -10.32 -1.71 1.82
C TYR A 64 -10.34 -3.05 2.58
N GLY A 65 -11.18 -3.98 2.12
CA GLY A 65 -11.36 -5.29 2.69
C GLY A 65 -10.26 -6.25 2.28
N PHE A 66 -10.04 -7.28 3.09
CA PHE A 66 -9.01 -8.30 2.84
C PHE A 66 -9.08 -8.91 1.44
N ASN A 67 -10.29 -9.12 0.91
CA ASN A 67 -10.51 -9.76 -0.38
C ASN A 67 -10.02 -8.91 -1.56
N ASN A 68 -10.01 -7.57 -1.42
CA ASN A 68 -9.61 -6.64 -2.48
C ASN A 68 -8.13 -6.23 -2.41
N LEU A 69 -7.38 -6.74 -1.43
CA LEU A 69 -5.99 -6.36 -1.20
C LEU A 69 -5.07 -7.54 -1.44
N ILE A 70 -3.95 -7.28 -2.09
CA ILE A 70 -2.89 -8.26 -2.34
C ILE A 70 -1.54 -7.69 -1.87
N LEU A 71 -0.70 -8.54 -1.28
CA LEU A 71 0.57 -8.12 -0.70
C LEU A 71 1.74 -8.57 -1.60
N LEU A 72 2.54 -7.61 -2.06
CA LEU A 72 3.59 -7.81 -3.04
C LEU A 72 4.89 -7.16 -2.57
N CYS A 73 6.04 -7.59 -3.10
CA CYS A 73 7.27 -6.80 -2.95
C CYS A 73 7.20 -5.55 -3.82
N GLY A 74 7.93 -4.49 -3.48
CA GLY A 74 7.90 -3.23 -4.24
C GLY A 74 8.12 -3.40 -5.75
N ARG A 75 9.00 -4.33 -6.18
CA ARG A 75 9.20 -4.63 -7.60
C ARG A 75 7.91 -5.08 -8.30
N HIS A 76 7.23 -6.08 -7.76
CA HIS A 76 6.02 -6.62 -8.37
C HIS A 76 4.83 -5.67 -8.20
N HIS A 77 4.80 -4.91 -7.11
CA HIS A 77 3.84 -3.83 -6.95
C HIS A 77 3.94 -2.83 -8.11
N THR A 78 5.14 -2.32 -8.42
CA THR A 78 5.35 -1.40 -9.55
C THR A 78 4.95 -2.02 -10.90
N ILE A 79 5.26 -3.30 -11.13
CA ILE A 79 4.90 -3.99 -12.39
C ILE A 79 3.38 -4.01 -12.60
N ILE A 80 2.61 -4.44 -11.59
CA ILE A 80 1.15 -4.57 -11.74
C ILE A 80 0.41 -3.23 -11.79
N ASP A 81 1.04 -2.18 -11.27
CA ASP A 81 0.51 -0.81 -11.29
C ASP A 81 0.78 -0.13 -12.63
N THR A 82 1.90 -0.46 -13.29
CA THR A 82 2.27 0.08 -14.59
C THR A 82 1.56 -0.63 -15.74
N GLU A 83 1.52 -1.96 -15.71
CA GLU A 83 1.03 -2.80 -16.81
C GLU A 83 -0.45 -3.19 -16.63
N VAL A 84 -1.33 -2.20 -16.42
CA VAL A 84 -2.73 -2.42 -16.00
C VAL A 84 -3.49 -3.40 -16.91
N SER A 85 -3.26 -3.37 -18.22
CA SER A 85 -3.93 -4.25 -19.19
C SER A 85 -3.58 -5.73 -19.02
N GLU A 86 -2.37 -6.03 -18.56
CA GLU A 86 -1.88 -7.40 -18.36
C GLU A 86 -2.32 -7.99 -17.02
N TYR A 87 -2.79 -7.14 -16.09
CA TYR A 87 -3.20 -7.55 -14.75
C TYR A 87 -4.65 -7.15 -14.46
N PRO A 88 -5.65 -7.75 -15.13
CA PRO A 88 -7.04 -7.51 -14.82
C PRO A 88 -7.42 -8.07 -13.43
N VAL A 89 -8.62 -7.73 -12.96
CA VAL A 89 -9.14 -8.08 -11.63
C VAL A 89 -9.08 -9.59 -11.40
N GLU A 90 -9.42 -10.37 -12.42
CA GLU A 90 -9.48 -11.83 -12.39
C GLU A 90 -8.09 -12.41 -12.13
N THR A 91 -7.09 -11.96 -12.87
CA THR A 91 -5.70 -12.39 -12.73
C THR A 91 -5.14 -12.09 -11.35
N LEU A 92 -5.35 -10.88 -10.83
CA LEU A 92 -4.87 -10.52 -9.49
C LEU A 92 -5.60 -11.30 -8.38
N THR A 93 -6.88 -11.60 -8.59
CA THR A 93 -7.66 -12.44 -7.68
C THR A 93 -7.12 -13.88 -7.66
N GLU A 94 -6.75 -14.43 -8.82
CA GLU A 94 -6.10 -15.73 -8.92
C GLU A 94 -4.75 -15.76 -8.22
N TYR A 95 -3.92 -14.71 -8.38
CA TYR A 95 -2.61 -14.62 -7.73
C TYR A 95 -2.75 -14.61 -6.22
N LYS A 96 -3.67 -13.80 -5.70
CA LYS A 96 -4.01 -13.77 -4.27
C LYS A 96 -4.46 -15.16 -3.80
N LYS A 97 -5.41 -15.77 -4.50
CA LYS A 97 -5.95 -17.08 -4.11
C LYS A 97 -4.86 -18.16 -4.07
N ALA A 98 -4.06 -18.27 -5.12
CA ALA A 98 -2.99 -19.25 -5.21
C ALA A 98 -1.92 -19.05 -4.12
N HIS A 99 -1.65 -17.80 -3.75
CA HIS A 99 -0.72 -17.49 -2.67
C HIS A 99 -1.28 -17.87 -1.29
N GLU A 100 -2.56 -17.56 -1.05
CA GLU A 100 -3.22 -17.72 0.25
C GLU A 100 -3.67 -19.16 0.55
N GLU A 101 -3.78 -20.02 -0.47
CA GLU A 101 -4.05 -21.45 -0.32
C GLU A 101 -2.93 -22.20 0.43
N SER A 102 -1.76 -21.57 0.63
CA SER A 102 -0.55 -22.23 1.14
C SER A 102 -0.35 -22.24 2.67
N GLY A 103 -1.19 -21.58 3.49
CA GLY A 103 -1.01 -21.72 4.95
C GLY A 103 -1.94 -20.95 5.88
N THR A 104 -2.34 -21.63 6.96
CA THR A 104 -2.83 -21.01 8.20
C THR A 104 -1.63 -20.57 9.04
N VAL A 105 -1.58 -19.30 9.45
CA VAL A 105 -0.46 -18.74 10.22
C VAL A 105 -0.96 -18.06 11.50
N GLU A 106 -0.26 -18.30 12.60
CA GLU A 106 -0.52 -17.68 13.90
C GLU A 106 -0.09 -16.20 13.90
N ILE A 107 -0.94 -15.31 14.45
CA ILE A 107 -0.63 -13.88 14.55
C ILE A 107 0.28 -13.64 15.77
N THR A 108 1.58 -13.48 15.52
CA THR A 108 2.58 -13.18 16.57
C THR A 108 2.67 -11.68 16.89
N PRO A 109 3.26 -11.27 18.03
CA PRO A 109 3.56 -9.86 18.31
C PRO A 109 4.45 -9.20 17.23
N HIS A 110 5.38 -9.96 16.64
CA HIS A 110 6.19 -9.48 15.53
C HIS A 110 5.33 -9.17 14.29
N THR A 111 4.42 -10.08 13.93
CA THR A 111 3.43 -9.88 12.86
C THR A 111 2.58 -8.63 13.10
N ALA A 112 2.18 -8.39 14.35
CA ALA A 112 1.43 -7.19 14.70
C ALA A 112 2.23 -5.90 14.48
N SER A 113 3.53 -5.90 14.81
CA SER A 113 4.43 -4.76 14.58
C SER A 113 4.65 -4.51 13.09
N VAL A 114 4.90 -5.55 12.30
CA VAL A 114 5.06 -5.43 10.84
C VAL A 114 3.80 -4.88 10.20
N ALA A 115 2.63 -5.39 10.58
CA ALA A 115 1.35 -4.92 10.05
C ALA A 115 1.12 -3.42 10.33
N GLN A 116 1.56 -2.93 11.50
CA GLN A 116 1.49 -1.51 11.82
C GLN A 116 2.37 -0.66 10.87
N THR A 117 3.56 -1.15 10.53
CA THR A 117 4.45 -0.48 9.57
C THR A 117 3.88 -0.53 8.16
N LEU A 118 3.30 -1.64 7.72
CA LEU A 118 2.61 -1.74 6.44
C LEU A 118 1.45 -0.74 6.34
N LEU A 119 0.64 -0.61 7.41
CA LEU A 119 -0.41 0.40 7.44
C LEU A 119 0.14 1.82 7.35
N ALA A 120 1.24 2.10 8.06
CA ALA A 120 1.89 3.41 7.99
C ALA A 120 2.40 3.71 6.58
N ASN A 121 3.01 2.73 5.90
CA ASN A 121 3.47 2.87 4.52
C ASN A 121 2.29 3.12 3.57
N TYR A 122 1.20 2.38 3.75
CA TYR A 122 -0.03 2.53 2.97
C TYR A 122 -0.66 3.93 3.11
N GLN A 123 -0.62 4.50 4.32
CA GLN A 123 -1.21 5.82 4.61
C GLN A 123 -0.30 6.99 4.22
N ASN A 124 0.93 6.74 3.77
CA ASN A 124 1.84 7.80 3.34
C ASN A 124 1.37 8.36 1.99
N ILE A 125 0.65 9.47 2.02
CA ILE A 125 0.39 10.28 0.82
C ILE A 125 1.72 10.91 0.42
N VAL A 126 2.25 10.51 -0.73
CA VAL A 126 3.44 11.13 -1.33
C VAL A 126 2.99 12.10 -2.42
N ILE A 127 3.13 13.41 -2.19
CA ILE A 127 2.97 14.42 -3.24
C ILE A 127 4.29 14.50 -4.00
N GLN A 128 4.34 14.05 -5.25
CA GLN A 128 5.49 14.22 -6.14
C GLN A 128 5.09 15.02 -7.38
N ASN A 129 5.96 15.96 -7.79
CA ASN A 129 5.89 16.73 -9.03
C ASN A 129 4.51 17.28 -9.41
N ASN A 130 4.10 18.38 -8.76
CA ASN A 130 3.08 19.26 -9.31
C ASN A 130 3.75 20.55 -9.84
N PRO A 131 4.32 20.54 -11.06
CA PRO A 131 4.99 21.70 -11.62
C PRO A 131 3.95 22.78 -11.93
N GLY A 132 3.76 23.70 -11.00
CA GLY A 132 2.82 24.82 -11.12
C GLY A 132 2.04 25.15 -9.83
N GLN A 133 2.08 24.30 -8.81
CA GLN A 133 1.37 24.55 -7.54
C GLN A 133 2.29 24.25 -6.35
N GLY A 134 3.13 25.22 -6.01
CA GLY A 134 3.85 25.22 -4.74
C GLY A 134 2.88 25.46 -3.57
N VAL A 135 3.11 24.77 -2.45
CA VAL A 135 2.41 25.05 -1.19
C VAL A 135 3.22 26.11 -0.43
N ALA A 136 2.63 27.28 -0.16
CA ALA A 136 3.26 28.32 0.66
C ALA A 136 2.48 28.52 1.96
N ILE A 137 3.19 28.77 3.05
CA ILE A 137 2.63 29.03 4.38
C ILE A 137 2.81 30.53 4.66
N ASN A 138 1.72 31.24 4.96
CA ASN A 138 1.67 32.71 5.20
C ASN A 138 2.10 33.61 4.02
N SER A 139 1.82 33.22 2.77
CA SER A 139 2.01 34.10 1.60
C SER A 139 0.68 34.59 1.02
N PRO A 140 0.49 35.90 0.75
CA PRO A 140 -0.81 36.46 0.34
C PRO A 140 -1.31 36.09 -1.07
N GLY A 141 -0.56 35.28 -1.84
CA GLY A 141 -0.86 34.97 -3.24
C GLY A 141 -0.76 33.50 -3.61
N ALA A 142 -0.69 32.59 -2.63
CA ALA A 142 -0.55 31.17 -2.85
C ALA A 142 -1.72 30.39 -2.24
N ILE A 143 -1.92 29.15 -2.69
CA ILE A 143 -2.91 28.23 -2.12
C ILE A 143 -2.56 28.01 -0.64
N GLN A 144 -3.43 28.46 0.26
CA GLN A 144 -3.20 28.37 1.70
C GLN A 144 -3.57 26.97 2.21
N ALA A 145 -2.57 26.25 2.70
CA ALA A 145 -2.80 25.05 3.51
C ALA A 145 -2.94 25.47 4.98
N ASN A 146 -4.09 25.17 5.61
CA ASN A 146 -4.32 25.49 7.04
C ASN A 146 -3.49 24.61 7.98
N THR A 147 -3.10 23.41 7.57
CA THR A 147 -2.25 22.51 8.37
C THR A 147 -1.45 21.59 7.45
N LEU A 148 -0.13 21.55 7.62
CA LEU A 148 0.79 20.67 6.89
C LEU A 148 1.46 19.72 7.90
N ASN A 149 1.12 18.42 7.84
CA ASN A 149 1.74 17.41 8.70
C ASN A 149 2.85 16.69 7.95
N LEU A 150 4.10 17.07 8.23
CA LEU A 150 5.30 16.44 7.66
C LEU A 150 5.81 15.34 8.62
N LYS A 151 5.75 14.07 8.20
CA LYS A 151 6.37 12.95 8.92
C LYS A 151 7.63 12.51 8.18
N ILE A 152 8.77 13.02 8.61
CA ILE A 152 10.08 12.77 8.01
C ILE A 152 10.87 11.74 8.84
N THR A 153 11.44 10.74 8.17
CA THR A 153 12.31 9.71 8.77
C THR A 153 13.79 10.10 8.79
N LYS A 154 14.19 11.26 8.22
CA LYS A 154 15.57 11.77 8.24
C LYS A 154 15.66 13.09 9.02
N LYS A 155 16.79 13.25 9.73
CA LYS A 155 16.96 14.13 10.90
C LYS A 155 17.04 15.64 10.63
N ASN A 156 17.01 16.13 9.38
CA ASN A 156 17.04 17.57 9.08
C ASN A 156 16.20 17.90 7.84
N VAL A 157 15.32 18.90 7.98
CA VAL A 157 14.68 19.61 6.86
C VAL A 157 15.03 21.08 7.02
N THR A 158 15.82 21.60 6.08
CA THR A 158 16.11 23.04 5.99
C THR A 158 15.25 23.60 4.88
N ILE A 159 14.37 24.54 5.24
CA ILE A 159 13.57 25.30 4.28
C ILE A 159 14.26 26.66 4.18
N PRO A 160 15.08 26.90 3.15
CA PRO A 160 15.62 28.24 2.93
C PRO A 160 14.48 29.21 2.56
N PRO A 161 14.69 30.53 2.79
CA PRO A 161 13.72 31.56 2.44
C PRO A 161 13.39 31.57 0.94
#